data_AF-A0A177C510-F1
#
_entry.id   AF-A0A177C510-F1
#
_cell.length_a   1.000
_cell.length_b   1.000
_cell.length_c   1.000
_cell.angle_alpha   90.00
_cell.angle_beta   90.00
_cell.angle_gamma   90.00
#
_symmetry.space_group_name_H-M   'P 1'
#
loop_
_entity.id
_entity.type
_entity.pdbx_description
1 polymer ?
#
loop_
_entity_poly.entity_id
_entity_poly.type
_entity_poly.pdbx_seq_one_letter_code
_entity_poly.pdbx_strand_id
1 'polypeptide(L)'
;MSPAPLAQDAGAATSPSPPQPPQPQPPQRSPPQMPSFDDMFHQKFMDIIQKWKDDPRSPQLTSRDRKDFIDKAYRETDEIVFGGRQLSDQEIKLRALTKVFYKVLSEEPWSEDWIRPQDVERKLSRFEMHKDSVKLASEHGIYSPKEAIIAARKALQLQKNVFQDKDGNPDKTNLRGPFDDIEIIYIPGTVSSTATNKIDRDNIYPVSVASVANILHNHICRDMTRPFAMAQKFVTVTDTDELIKMRQFACDVCDFAPHLLDNDNISLLVVLLILTRSEICRRFENNGIRIEGSTVSHRRAECMKQKLGWKNPEDRKPFDNVAIELQTRVKNACFPAPRLQTSRVNRPRVNRKSSTPGTPGTPPIGYFAPPQPRYSLPSGLANSSIIVTDPSGASPYATTHQQWRNGAGASPSSTKAAPARTLLRTGPGSSATEPMDVD
;
A
#
# COMPACT_ATOMS: atom_id res chain seq x y z
N MET A 1 -42.92 -56.12 -21.78
CA MET A 1 -42.55 -57.23 -20.89
C MET A 1 -42.34 -58.47 -21.77
N SER A 2 -41.09 -58.78 -22.10
CA SER A 2 -40.58 -60.16 -22.21
C SER A 2 -39.09 -60.14 -22.59
N PRO A 3 -38.30 -61.11 -22.12
CA PRO A 3 -36.93 -60.91 -21.69
C PRO A 3 -35.90 -61.46 -22.67
N ALA A 4 -34.65 -61.05 -22.45
CA ALA A 4 -33.46 -61.48 -23.18
C ALA A 4 -33.12 -62.96 -22.97
N PRO A 5 -32.38 -63.56 -23.90
CA PRO A 5 -31.39 -64.57 -23.57
C PRO A 5 -29.97 -64.16 -23.98
N LEU A 6 -29.03 -64.48 -23.07
CA LEU A 6 -27.59 -64.42 -23.21
C LEU A 6 -27.10 -65.39 -24.29
N ALA A 7 -26.14 -64.95 -25.11
CA ALA A 7 -25.32 -65.80 -25.95
C ALA A 7 -23.86 -65.70 -25.49
N GLN A 8 -23.24 -66.86 -25.25
CA GLN A 8 -21.80 -67.03 -25.15
C GLN A 8 -21.33 -68.02 -26.23
N ASP A 9 -20.08 -67.82 -26.62
CA ASP A 9 -19.21 -68.59 -27.52
C ASP A 9 -19.50 -68.52 -29.02
N ALA A 10 -18.51 -68.51 -29.91
CA ALA A 10 -17.09 -68.19 -29.90
C ALA A 10 -16.63 -68.42 -31.35
N GLY A 11 -15.71 -67.59 -31.85
CA GLY A 11 -14.80 -67.99 -32.92
C GLY A 11 -15.14 -67.53 -34.34
N ALA A 12 -14.45 -66.48 -34.79
CA ALA A 12 -13.68 -66.52 -36.05
C ALA A 12 -12.71 -65.33 -36.08
N ALA A 13 -11.43 -65.65 -36.16
CA ALA A 13 -10.31 -64.72 -36.18
C ALA A 13 -10.33 -63.85 -37.45
N THR A 14 -10.12 -62.54 -37.27
CA THR A 14 -9.72 -61.62 -38.34
C THR A 14 -8.41 -60.94 -37.93
N SER A 15 -7.43 -61.01 -38.82
CA SER A 15 -6.07 -60.48 -38.68
C SER A 15 -6.05 -58.96 -38.46
N PRO A 16 -5.11 -58.41 -37.66
CA PRO A 16 -4.96 -56.97 -37.54
C PRO A 16 -4.23 -56.39 -38.76
N SER A 17 -4.82 -55.36 -39.35
CA SER A 17 -4.18 -54.51 -40.38
C SER A 17 -2.97 -53.76 -39.83
N PRO A 18 -1.95 -53.48 -40.66
CA PRO A 18 -0.73 -52.80 -40.22
C PRO A 18 -0.99 -51.33 -39.81
N PRO A 19 -0.24 -50.80 -38.83
CA PRO A 19 -0.39 -49.42 -38.37
C PRO A 19 0.01 -48.43 -39.46
N GLN A 20 -0.89 -47.50 -39.79
CA GLN A 20 -0.58 -46.35 -40.61
C GLN A 20 0.43 -45.44 -39.89
N PRO A 21 1.46 -44.92 -40.58
CA PRO A 21 2.37 -43.95 -40.01
C PRO A 21 1.62 -42.65 -39.67
N PRO A 22 1.91 -42.03 -38.52
CA PRO A 22 1.27 -40.77 -38.12
C PRO A 22 1.59 -39.68 -39.15
N GLN A 23 0.54 -39.11 -39.74
CA GLN A 23 0.69 -37.91 -40.55
C GLN A 23 1.28 -36.79 -39.69
N PRO A 24 2.33 -36.09 -40.15
CA PRO A 24 2.84 -34.91 -39.47
C PRO A 24 1.76 -33.84 -39.45
N GLN A 25 1.21 -33.56 -38.26
CA GLN A 25 0.36 -32.40 -38.06
C GLN A 25 1.17 -31.14 -38.37
N PRO A 26 0.64 -30.19 -39.15
CA PRO A 26 1.30 -28.91 -39.33
C PRO A 26 1.48 -28.25 -37.97
N PRO A 27 2.63 -27.60 -37.68
CA PRO A 27 2.86 -26.95 -36.41
C PRO A 27 1.72 -25.94 -36.18
N GLN A 28 0.93 -26.16 -35.12
CA GLN A 28 -0.03 -25.18 -34.63
C GLN A 28 0.76 -23.90 -34.38
N ARG A 29 0.60 -22.91 -35.25
CA ARG A 29 1.05 -21.55 -34.98
C ARG A 29 0.32 -21.13 -33.72
N SER A 30 1.06 -21.00 -32.62
CA SER A 30 0.59 -20.30 -31.44
C SER A 30 0.01 -18.96 -31.90
N PRO A 31 -1.21 -18.59 -31.47
CA PRO A 31 -1.75 -17.28 -31.80
C PRO A 31 -0.74 -16.22 -31.37
N PRO A 32 -0.57 -15.13 -32.14
CA PRO A 32 0.33 -14.05 -31.76
C PRO A 32 -0.03 -13.63 -30.34
N GLN A 33 0.91 -13.81 -29.40
CA GLN A 33 0.71 -13.38 -28.02
C GLN A 33 0.44 -11.88 -28.07
N MET A 34 -0.70 -11.45 -27.55
CA MET A 34 -0.97 -10.02 -27.44
C MET A 34 0.17 -9.36 -26.65
N PRO A 35 0.67 -8.20 -27.08
CA PRO A 35 1.69 -7.48 -26.34
C PRO A 35 1.21 -7.24 -24.90
N SER A 36 2.12 -7.30 -23.93
CA SER A 36 1.74 -7.08 -22.54
C SER A 36 1.25 -5.63 -22.35
N PHE A 37 0.44 -5.39 -21.32
CA PHE A 37 -0.05 -4.03 -21.01
C PHE A 37 1.10 -3.01 -20.95
N ASP A 38 2.21 -3.36 -20.29
CA ASP A 38 3.37 -2.48 -20.16
C ASP A 38 4.03 -2.20 -21.51
N ASP A 39 4.08 -3.18 -22.43
CA ASP A 39 4.67 -2.98 -23.77
C ASP A 39 3.77 -2.07 -24.62
N MET A 40 2.45 -2.27 -24.56
CA MET A 40 1.47 -1.41 -25.22
C MET A 40 1.51 0.02 -24.70
N PHE A 41 1.60 0.18 -23.38
CA PHE A 41 1.79 1.48 -22.74
C PHE A 41 3.09 2.14 -23.23
N HIS A 42 4.20 1.41 -23.20
CA HIS A 42 5.51 1.93 -23.57
C HIS A 42 5.53 2.43 -25.02
N GLN A 43 4.96 1.64 -25.94
CA GLN A 43 4.81 2.03 -27.34
C GLN A 43 4.01 3.33 -27.47
N LYS A 44 2.83 3.41 -26.85
CA LYS A 44 1.98 4.61 -26.89
C LYS A 44 2.65 5.83 -26.27
N PHE A 45 3.37 5.63 -25.17
CA PHE A 45 4.10 6.70 -24.50
C PHE A 45 5.22 7.25 -25.40
N MET A 46 5.98 6.38 -26.05
CA MET A 46 7.02 6.80 -27.00
C MET A 46 6.42 7.49 -28.23
N ASP A 47 5.27 7.04 -28.73
CA ASP A 47 4.56 7.72 -29.83
C ASP A 47 4.13 9.15 -29.44
N ILE A 48 3.68 9.36 -28.19
CA ILE A 48 3.33 10.70 -27.68
C ILE A 48 4.59 11.58 -27.61
N ILE A 49 5.70 11.04 -27.08
CA ILE A 49 6.97 11.77 -27.00
C ILE A 49 7.45 12.15 -28.39
N GLN A 50 7.42 11.21 -29.35
CA GLN A 50 7.89 11.45 -30.71
C GLN A 50 7.06 12.54 -31.39
N LYS A 51 5.72 12.46 -31.30
CA LYS A 51 4.82 13.51 -31.81
C LYS A 51 5.09 14.89 -31.19
N TRP A 52 5.44 14.93 -29.90
CA TRP A 52 5.77 16.18 -29.24
C TRP A 52 7.13 16.74 -29.72
N LYS A 53 8.14 15.89 -29.90
CA LYS A 53 9.46 16.28 -30.42
C LYS A 53 9.41 16.77 -31.86
N ASP A 54 8.55 16.15 -32.67
CA ASP A 54 8.40 16.46 -34.09
C ASP A 54 7.57 17.74 -34.32
N ASP A 55 6.91 18.28 -33.29
CA ASP A 55 6.21 19.56 -33.37
C ASP A 55 7.19 20.73 -33.14
N PRO A 56 7.50 21.54 -34.17
CA PRO A 56 8.45 22.65 -34.07
C PRO A 56 7.94 23.81 -33.20
N ARG A 57 6.67 23.77 -32.76
CA ARG A 57 6.07 24.76 -31.83
C ARG A 57 5.99 24.25 -30.40
N SER A 58 6.46 23.03 -30.12
CA SER A 58 6.42 22.46 -28.78
C SER A 58 7.21 23.34 -27.80
N PRO A 59 6.60 23.75 -26.67
CA PRO A 59 7.32 24.47 -25.62
C PRO A 59 8.34 23.56 -24.93
N GLN A 60 9.09 24.06 -23.94
CA GLN A 60 9.92 23.18 -23.11
C GLN A 60 9.05 22.23 -22.29
N LEU A 61 9.39 20.93 -22.24
CA LEU A 61 8.62 19.91 -21.55
C LEU A 61 8.53 20.18 -20.03
N THR A 62 7.32 20.48 -19.55
CA THR A 62 7.08 20.73 -18.11
C THR A 62 6.81 19.43 -17.34
N SER A 63 6.81 19.50 -16.00
CA SER A 63 6.39 18.37 -15.15
C SER A 63 4.93 17.99 -15.38
N ARG A 64 4.08 18.99 -15.64
CA ARG A 64 2.66 18.77 -15.95
C ARG A 64 2.48 17.98 -17.24
N ASP A 65 3.20 18.36 -18.30
CA ASP A 65 3.10 17.68 -19.59
C ASP A 65 3.52 16.22 -19.49
N ARG A 66 4.58 15.92 -18.73
CA ARG A 66 5.04 14.53 -18.49
C ARG A 66 3.95 13.69 -17.83
N LYS A 67 3.26 14.24 -16.81
CA LYS A 67 2.12 13.58 -16.15
C LYS A 67 1.00 13.33 -17.14
N ASP A 68 0.66 14.35 -17.93
CA ASP A 68 -0.42 14.26 -18.92
C ASP A 68 -0.11 13.22 -20.02
N PHE A 69 1.17 13.07 -20.41
CA PHE A 69 1.60 12.05 -21.39
C PHE A 69 1.44 10.64 -20.85
N ILE A 70 1.91 10.39 -19.61
CA ILE A 70 1.74 9.09 -18.94
C ILE A 70 0.25 8.78 -18.77
N ASP A 71 -0.55 9.75 -18.31
CA ASP A 71 -1.99 9.58 -18.12
C ASP A 71 -2.73 9.30 -19.44
N LYS A 72 -2.30 9.92 -20.54
CA LYS A 72 -2.87 9.67 -21.86
C LYS A 72 -2.51 8.26 -22.35
N ALA A 73 -1.23 7.89 -22.33
CA ALA A 73 -0.78 6.55 -22.71
C ALA A 73 -1.46 5.46 -21.89
N TYR A 74 -1.56 5.65 -20.56
CA TYR A 74 -2.26 4.73 -19.67
C TYR A 74 -3.74 4.60 -20.04
N ARG A 75 -4.48 5.70 -20.19
CA ARG A 75 -5.92 5.65 -20.54
C ARG A 75 -6.19 4.93 -21.85
N GLU A 76 -5.39 5.21 -22.88
CA GLU A 76 -5.53 4.54 -24.17
C GLU A 76 -5.21 3.04 -24.09
N THR A 77 -4.24 2.64 -23.26
CA THR A 77 -3.90 1.22 -23.05
C THR A 77 -4.97 0.51 -22.24
N ASP A 78 -5.47 1.17 -21.17
CA ASP A 78 -6.53 0.69 -20.30
C ASP A 78 -7.82 0.41 -21.09
N GLU A 79 -8.20 1.29 -22.01
CA GLU A 79 -9.37 1.09 -22.87
C GLU A 79 -9.21 -0.12 -23.80
N ILE A 80 -8.01 -0.39 -24.33
CA ILE A 80 -7.80 -1.55 -25.20
C ILE A 80 -7.84 -2.87 -24.41
N VAL A 81 -7.22 -2.90 -23.22
CA VAL A 81 -7.07 -4.14 -22.43
C VAL A 81 -8.32 -4.45 -21.60
N PHE A 82 -8.95 -3.41 -21.03
CA PHE A 82 -10.05 -3.54 -20.08
C PHE A 82 -11.35 -2.87 -20.54
N GLY A 83 -11.33 -2.06 -21.60
CA GLY A 83 -12.50 -1.35 -22.10
C GLY A 83 -13.49 -2.24 -22.84
N GLY A 84 -14.73 -1.76 -22.95
CA GLY A 84 -15.78 -2.37 -23.78
C GLY A 84 -16.24 -3.79 -23.41
N ARG A 85 -15.79 -4.37 -22.29
CA ARG A 85 -16.12 -5.75 -21.90
C ARG A 85 -16.38 -5.91 -20.40
N GLN A 86 -17.05 -7.00 -20.05
CA GLN A 86 -17.19 -7.42 -18.66
C GLN A 86 -15.85 -7.95 -18.15
N LEU A 87 -15.44 -7.47 -16.97
CA LEU A 87 -14.20 -7.85 -16.31
C LEU A 87 -14.47 -8.85 -15.20
N SER A 88 -13.58 -9.82 -15.02
CA SER A 88 -13.55 -10.67 -13.83
C SER A 88 -13.08 -9.89 -12.60
N ASP A 89 -13.38 -10.40 -11.40
CA ASP A 89 -12.93 -9.80 -10.14
C ASP A 89 -11.41 -9.60 -10.08
N GLN A 90 -10.64 -10.55 -10.61
CA GLN A 90 -9.18 -10.45 -10.68
C GLN A 90 -8.74 -9.33 -11.62
N GLU A 91 -9.38 -9.19 -12.79
CA GLU A 91 -9.07 -8.11 -13.74
C GLU A 91 -9.47 -6.74 -13.19
N ILE A 92 -10.57 -6.65 -12.45
CA ILE A 92 -11.00 -5.43 -11.77
C ILE A 92 -9.94 -4.98 -10.75
N LYS A 93 -9.45 -5.92 -9.93
CA LYS A 93 -8.36 -5.67 -8.97
C LYS A 93 -7.07 -5.27 -9.69
N LEU A 94 -6.71 -5.97 -10.76
CA LEU A 94 -5.51 -5.72 -11.54
C LEU A 94 -5.55 -4.34 -12.21
N ARG A 95 -6.67 -3.97 -12.83
CA ARG A 95 -6.88 -2.64 -13.41
C ARG A 95 -6.73 -1.53 -12.37
N ALA A 96 -7.32 -1.72 -11.19
CA ALA A 96 -7.23 -0.75 -10.11
C ALA A 96 -5.79 -0.56 -9.59
N LEU A 97 -5.06 -1.65 -9.32
CA LEU A 97 -3.65 -1.53 -8.90
C LEU A 97 -2.75 -1.00 -10.01
N THR A 98 -2.99 -1.40 -11.26
CA THR A 98 -2.25 -0.88 -12.42
C THR A 98 -2.37 0.65 -12.45
N LYS A 99 -3.59 1.19 -12.28
CA LYS A 99 -3.81 2.64 -12.17
C LYS A 99 -3.00 3.28 -11.03
N VAL A 100 -2.97 2.66 -9.85
CA VAL A 100 -2.19 3.15 -8.71
C VAL A 100 -0.70 3.23 -9.06
N PHE A 101 -0.11 2.16 -9.59
CA PHE A 101 1.30 2.13 -9.92
C PHE A 101 1.68 3.08 -11.08
N TYR A 102 0.82 3.25 -12.10
CA TYR A 102 1.04 4.28 -13.12
C TYR A 102 0.90 5.71 -12.57
N LYS A 103 0.03 5.92 -11.57
CA LYS A 103 -0.01 7.19 -10.83
C LYS A 103 1.22 7.41 -9.96
N VAL A 104 1.79 6.36 -9.36
CA VAL A 104 3.09 6.44 -8.69
C VAL A 104 4.17 6.85 -9.69
N LEU A 105 4.22 6.24 -10.88
CA LEU A 105 5.20 6.56 -11.92
C LEU A 105 5.10 8.02 -12.39
N SER A 106 3.89 8.57 -12.51
CA SER A 106 3.68 9.96 -12.95
C SER A 106 3.88 11.00 -11.86
N GLU A 107 3.50 10.70 -10.61
CA GLU A 107 3.61 11.65 -9.50
C GLU A 107 4.97 11.64 -8.82
N GLU A 108 5.62 10.48 -8.75
CA GLU A 108 6.87 10.30 -8.03
C GLU A 108 8.00 10.00 -9.03
N PRO A 109 8.83 11.01 -9.31
CA PRO A 109 9.83 10.87 -10.32
C PRO A 109 11.03 10.04 -9.85
N TRP A 110 10.99 8.72 -10.04
CA TRP A 110 12.03 7.81 -9.54
C TRP A 110 13.17 7.46 -10.55
N SER A 111 13.04 7.83 -11.82
CA SER A 111 14.02 7.57 -12.89
C SER A 111 14.73 8.86 -13.32
N GLU A 112 16.04 8.82 -13.58
CA GLU A 112 16.86 10.02 -13.83
C GLU A 112 16.70 10.62 -15.25
N ASP A 113 16.23 9.85 -16.24
CA ASP A 113 16.36 10.28 -17.64
C ASP A 113 15.27 11.25 -18.12
N TRP A 114 14.08 11.23 -17.50
CA TRP A 114 12.91 12.02 -17.97
C TRP A 114 12.13 12.69 -16.85
N ILE A 115 12.65 12.66 -15.63
CA ILE A 115 11.84 12.60 -14.43
C ILE A 115 12.70 13.28 -13.34
N ARG A 116 12.24 14.41 -12.77
CA ARG A 116 13.13 15.29 -11.97
C ARG A 116 13.28 14.80 -10.53
N PRO A 117 14.50 14.63 -10.00
CA PRO A 117 14.75 14.31 -8.58
C PRO A 117 14.15 15.30 -7.56
N GLN A 118 13.72 16.49 -8.01
CA GLN A 118 13.28 17.63 -7.21
C GLN A 118 12.00 17.38 -6.39
N ASP A 119 11.14 16.43 -6.78
CA ASP A 119 9.84 16.21 -6.11
C ASP A 119 9.96 15.35 -4.83
N VAL A 120 10.93 14.43 -4.77
CA VAL A 120 11.28 13.70 -3.54
C VAL A 120 11.86 14.69 -2.51
N GLU A 121 12.67 15.62 -2.97
CA GLU A 121 13.33 16.63 -2.15
C GLU A 121 12.39 17.70 -1.58
N ARG A 122 11.34 18.10 -2.31
CA ARG A 122 10.32 19.04 -1.80
C ARG A 122 9.63 18.50 -0.55
N LYS A 123 9.49 17.18 -0.44
CA LYS A 123 8.80 16.51 0.68
C LYS A 123 9.69 16.28 1.90
N LEU A 124 10.99 16.51 1.78
CA LEU A 124 11.94 16.46 2.91
C LEU A 124 11.83 17.69 3.83
N SER A 125 11.04 18.70 3.46
CA SER A 125 10.87 19.95 4.23
C SER A 125 10.22 19.76 5.61
N ARG A 126 9.74 18.55 5.92
CA ARG A 126 9.15 18.18 7.21
C ARG A 126 10.16 17.62 8.19
N PHE A 127 11.39 17.37 7.77
CA PHE A 127 12.46 17.01 8.67
C PHE A 127 13.09 18.25 9.29
N GLU A 128 13.42 18.16 10.57
CA GLU A 128 14.27 19.10 11.29
C GLU A 128 15.56 18.38 11.72
N MET A 129 16.68 19.10 11.80
CA MET A 129 17.94 18.52 12.28
C MET A 129 17.80 18.24 13.77
N HIS A 130 18.18 17.05 14.23
CA HIS A 130 18.16 16.78 15.66
C HIS A 130 19.19 17.67 16.36
N LYS A 131 18.85 18.20 17.54
CA LYS A 131 19.66 19.20 18.27
C LYS A 131 21.10 18.72 18.51
N ASP A 132 21.27 17.44 18.78
CA ASP A 132 22.57 16.84 19.08
C ASP A 132 23.42 16.63 17.83
N SER A 133 22.79 16.59 16.64
CA SER A 133 23.47 16.42 15.36
C SER A 133 23.84 17.73 14.67
N VAL A 134 23.33 18.89 15.12
CA VAL A 134 23.59 20.20 14.48
C VAL A 134 25.09 20.51 14.41
N LYS A 135 25.82 20.29 15.51
CA LYS A 135 27.25 20.57 15.57
C LYS A 135 28.03 19.64 14.64
N LEU A 136 27.79 18.33 14.73
CA LEU A 136 28.44 17.33 13.90
C LEU A 136 28.15 17.57 12.40
N ALA A 137 26.90 17.85 12.04
CA ALA A 137 26.52 18.18 10.67
C ALA A 137 27.26 19.41 10.14
N SER A 138 27.44 20.44 10.96
CA SER A 138 28.18 21.65 10.56
C SER A 138 29.67 21.40 10.30
N GLU A 139 30.29 20.44 11.01
CA GLU A 139 31.68 20.02 10.77
C GLU A 139 31.84 19.36 9.38
N HIS A 140 30.78 18.77 8.85
CA HIS A 140 30.69 18.23 7.50
C HIS A 140 30.16 19.22 6.45
N GLY A 141 29.95 20.50 6.81
CA GLY A 141 29.41 21.53 5.90
C GLY A 141 27.93 21.33 5.56
N ILE A 142 27.18 20.62 6.40
CA ILE A 142 25.75 20.31 6.23
C ILE A 142 24.95 21.19 7.17
N TYR A 143 24.05 22.00 6.61
CA TYR A 143 23.27 22.98 7.38
C TYR A 143 21.78 22.69 7.37
N SER A 144 21.32 21.74 6.54
CA SER A 144 19.92 21.32 6.49
C SER A 144 19.73 19.80 6.43
N PRO A 145 18.60 19.28 6.95
CA PRO A 145 18.23 17.86 6.79
C PRO A 145 18.19 17.43 5.33
N LYS A 146 17.73 18.32 4.44
CA LYS A 146 17.68 18.07 3.01
C LYS A 146 19.07 17.81 2.43
N GLU A 147 20.04 18.67 2.74
CA GLU A 147 21.44 18.49 2.31
C GLU A 147 22.01 17.19 2.86
N ALA A 148 21.76 16.89 4.14
CA ALA A 148 22.22 15.66 4.78
C ALA A 148 21.73 14.42 4.03
N ILE A 149 20.43 14.33 3.75
CA ILE A 149 19.82 13.18 3.07
C ILE A 149 20.35 13.05 1.63
N ILE A 150 20.51 14.17 0.91
CA ILE A 150 21.07 14.16 -0.46
C ILE A 150 22.52 13.64 -0.43
N ALA A 151 23.33 14.15 0.51
CA ALA A 151 24.72 13.75 0.65
C ALA A 151 24.83 12.27 1.02
N ALA A 152 24.00 11.78 1.95
CA ALA A 152 23.94 10.36 2.32
C ALA A 152 23.49 9.47 1.15
N ARG A 153 22.51 9.90 0.34
CA ARG A 153 22.10 9.16 -0.87
C ARG A 153 23.22 9.09 -1.91
N LYS A 154 23.95 10.18 -2.13
CA LYS A 154 25.12 10.20 -3.02
C LYS A 154 26.22 9.28 -2.50
N ALA A 155 26.51 9.32 -1.20
CA ALA A 155 27.47 8.42 -0.58
C ALA A 155 27.06 6.95 -0.73
N LEU A 156 25.78 6.61 -0.54
CA LEU A 156 25.26 5.27 -0.74
C LEU A 156 25.39 4.78 -2.21
N GLN A 157 25.18 5.67 -3.19
CA GLN A 157 25.41 5.38 -4.60
C GLN A 157 26.89 5.12 -4.90
N LEU A 158 27.79 5.95 -4.36
CA LEU A 158 29.23 5.78 -4.50
C LEU A 158 29.73 4.53 -3.78
N GLN A 159 29.17 4.20 -2.62
CA GLN A 159 29.54 3.00 -1.86
C GLN A 159 29.18 1.71 -2.60
N LYS A 160 28.04 1.65 -3.30
CA LYS A 160 27.71 0.51 -4.19
C LYS A 160 28.75 0.30 -5.31
N ASN A 161 29.48 1.36 -5.70
CA ASN A 161 30.51 1.30 -6.72
C ASN A 161 31.92 1.04 -6.16
N VAL A 162 32.12 1.12 -4.83
CA VAL A 162 33.45 1.13 -4.19
C VAL A 162 33.66 -0.01 -3.18
N PHE A 163 32.61 -0.52 -2.53
CA PHE A 163 32.72 -1.50 -1.43
C PHE A 163 32.26 -2.92 -1.80
N GLN A 164 32.47 -3.33 -3.06
CA GLN A 164 32.55 -4.75 -3.38
C GLN A 164 34.03 -5.15 -3.29
N ASP A 165 34.37 -6.08 -2.41
CA ASP A 165 35.67 -6.77 -2.54
C ASP A 165 35.74 -7.50 -3.90
N LYS A 166 36.92 -8.05 -4.24
CA LYS A 166 37.10 -8.79 -5.51
C LYS A 166 36.16 -10.00 -5.66
N ASP A 167 35.49 -10.40 -4.58
CA ASP A 167 34.55 -11.52 -4.49
C ASP A 167 33.08 -11.07 -4.30
N GLY A 168 32.79 -9.75 -4.35
CA GLY A 168 31.45 -9.18 -4.24
C GLY A 168 30.89 -9.01 -2.82
N ASN A 169 31.67 -9.23 -1.75
CA ASN A 169 31.20 -9.05 -0.38
C ASN A 169 31.37 -7.60 0.12
N PRO A 170 30.45 -7.11 0.98
CA PRO A 170 30.57 -5.79 1.59
C PRO A 170 31.73 -5.77 2.61
N ASP A 171 32.60 -4.76 2.50
CA ASP A 171 33.70 -4.54 3.44
C ASP A 171 33.16 -4.33 4.87
N LYS A 172 33.47 -5.28 5.76
CA LYS A 172 32.95 -5.34 7.14
C LYS A 172 33.68 -4.39 8.09
N THR A 173 34.74 -3.71 7.65
CA THR A 173 35.60 -2.89 8.51
C THR A 173 35.17 -1.42 8.61
N ASN A 174 34.30 -0.96 7.70
CA ASN A 174 33.85 0.44 7.63
C ASN A 174 32.31 0.54 7.60
N LEU A 175 31.66 -0.16 8.54
CA LEU A 175 30.21 -0.27 8.63
C LEU A 175 29.49 1.03 9.01
N ARG A 176 30.23 2.04 9.52
CA ARG A 176 29.68 3.36 9.84
C ARG A 176 30.07 4.37 8.78
N GLY A 177 29.13 4.75 7.94
CA GLY A 177 29.27 5.87 7.03
C GLY A 177 29.23 7.21 7.78
N PRO A 178 29.75 8.29 7.18
CA PRO A 178 29.80 9.62 7.83
C PRO A 178 28.42 10.24 8.12
N PHE A 179 27.33 9.60 7.66
CA PHE A 179 25.96 10.05 7.84
C PHE A 179 25.17 9.18 8.83
N ASP A 180 25.78 8.16 9.43
CA ASP A 180 25.11 7.29 10.39
C ASP A 180 24.86 8.03 11.72
N ASP A 181 25.77 8.90 12.12
CA ASP A 181 25.72 9.64 13.38
C ASP A 181 25.00 11.01 13.26
N ILE A 182 24.60 11.40 12.04
CA ILE A 182 23.75 12.58 11.81
C ILE A 182 22.30 12.13 11.86
N GLU A 183 21.53 12.72 12.77
CA GLU A 183 20.13 12.37 13.02
C GLU A 183 19.20 13.55 12.73
N ILE A 184 17.99 13.20 12.31
CA ILE A 184 16.91 14.13 11.98
C ILE A 184 15.61 13.66 12.64
N ILE A 185 14.71 14.58 12.90
CA ILE A 185 13.38 14.29 13.43
C ILE A 185 12.32 14.67 12.40
N TYR A 186 11.24 13.88 12.34
CA TYR A 186 10.13 14.16 11.44
C TYR A 186 9.03 14.94 12.16
N ILE A 187 8.63 16.08 11.60
CA ILE A 187 7.55 16.91 12.11
C ILE A 187 6.32 16.76 11.22
N PRO A 188 5.26 16.06 11.68
CA PRO A 188 4.07 15.85 10.86
C PRO A 188 3.37 17.18 10.54
N GLY A 189 2.84 17.28 9.32
CA GLY A 189 1.96 18.39 8.96
C GLY A 189 0.71 18.43 9.86
N THR A 190 0.51 19.54 10.56
CA THR A 190 -0.69 19.79 11.38
C THR A 190 -1.59 20.84 10.74
N VAL A 191 -2.82 20.96 11.24
CA VAL A 191 -3.83 21.92 10.75
C VAL A 191 -3.51 23.39 11.05
N SER A 192 -2.47 23.69 11.85
CA SER A 192 -2.05 25.08 12.14
C SER A 192 -0.58 25.16 12.56
N SER A 193 0.10 26.28 12.29
CA SER A 193 1.46 26.53 12.78
C SER A 193 1.56 26.43 14.30
N THR A 194 0.54 26.88 15.04
CA THR A 194 0.47 26.76 16.50
C THR A 194 0.47 25.30 16.97
N ALA A 195 -0.24 24.41 16.29
CA ALA A 195 -0.23 22.98 16.61
C ALA A 195 1.13 22.35 16.30
N THR A 196 1.77 22.73 15.19
CA THR A 196 3.14 22.29 14.87
C THR A 196 4.17 22.75 15.90
N ASN A 197 4.04 23.97 16.43
CA ASN A 197 4.96 24.51 17.43
C ASN A 197 4.80 23.85 18.81
N LYS A 198 3.64 23.27 19.11
CA LYS A 198 3.38 22.51 20.36
C LYS A 198 3.91 21.09 20.33
N ILE A 199 4.41 20.61 19.18
CA ILE A 199 5.03 19.30 19.09
C ILE A 199 6.31 19.31 19.91
N ASP A 200 6.38 18.38 20.86
CA ASP A 200 7.57 18.14 21.67
C ASP A 200 8.63 17.44 20.82
N ARG A 201 9.63 18.21 20.40
CA ARG A 201 10.74 17.74 19.55
C ARG A 201 11.72 16.85 20.31
N ASP A 202 11.80 17.02 21.63
CA ASP A 202 12.73 16.28 22.49
C ASP A 202 12.28 14.83 22.70
N ASN A 203 11.00 14.54 22.48
CA ASN A 203 10.42 13.22 22.65
C ASN A 203 10.16 12.48 21.31
N ILE A 204 10.51 13.08 20.17
CA ILE A 204 10.44 12.40 18.88
C ILE A 204 11.68 11.54 18.71
N TYR A 205 11.48 10.29 18.29
CA TYR A 205 12.59 9.39 18.02
C TYR A 205 13.47 9.95 16.87
N PRO A 206 14.77 10.21 17.13
CA PRO A 206 15.67 10.67 16.09
C PRO A 206 15.99 9.53 15.11
N VAL A 207 16.07 9.87 13.83
CA VAL A 207 16.34 8.93 12.75
C VAL A 207 17.65 9.31 12.08
N SER A 208 18.56 8.35 11.95
CA SER A 208 19.78 8.51 11.16
C SER A 208 19.48 8.89 9.71
N VAL A 209 20.20 9.89 9.20
CA VAL A 209 20.12 10.35 7.82
C VAL A 209 20.45 9.22 6.85
N ALA A 210 21.40 8.34 7.18
CA ALA A 210 21.74 7.18 6.38
C ALA A 210 20.58 6.18 6.26
N SER A 211 19.83 5.95 7.33
CA SER A 211 18.62 5.10 7.29
C SER A 211 17.57 5.69 6.35
N VAL A 212 17.31 7.00 6.42
CA VAL A 212 16.37 7.67 5.50
C VAL A 212 16.83 7.52 4.05
N ALA A 213 18.11 7.77 3.80
CA ALA A 213 18.71 7.62 2.47
C ALA A 213 18.57 6.18 1.95
N ASN A 214 18.83 5.18 2.78
CA ASN A 214 18.71 3.77 2.43
C ASN A 214 17.26 3.38 2.08
N ILE A 215 16.27 3.85 2.84
CA ILE A 215 14.85 3.56 2.54
C ILE A 215 14.40 4.24 1.25
N LEU A 216 14.80 5.49 1.02
CA LEU A 216 14.51 6.18 -0.25
C LEU A 216 15.19 5.51 -1.44
N HIS A 217 16.42 5.00 -1.26
CA HIS A 217 17.18 4.32 -2.30
C HIS A 217 16.63 2.93 -2.64
N ASN A 218 16.09 2.21 -1.66
CA ASN A 218 15.54 0.86 -1.88
C ASN A 218 14.00 0.86 -1.89
N HIS A 219 13.38 2.01 -2.14
CA HIS A 219 11.92 2.11 -2.21
C HIS A 219 11.38 1.22 -3.33
N ILE A 220 10.33 0.44 -3.05
CA ILE A 220 9.84 -0.61 -3.97
C ILE A 220 9.44 -0.08 -5.36
N CYS A 221 9.04 1.18 -5.44
CA CYS A 221 8.64 1.84 -6.70
C CYS A 221 9.79 2.54 -7.44
N ARG A 222 11.02 2.54 -6.89
CA ARG A 222 12.12 3.34 -7.45
C ARG A 222 12.47 2.92 -8.88
N ASP A 223 12.71 1.62 -9.07
CA ASP A 223 13.12 1.08 -10.36
C ASP A 223 11.91 0.48 -11.13
N MET A 224 10.71 0.97 -10.84
CA MET A 224 9.48 0.46 -11.43
C MET A 224 9.36 0.91 -12.89
N THR A 225 9.73 0.01 -13.81
CA THR A 225 9.59 0.19 -15.26
C THR A 225 8.36 -0.52 -15.84
N ARG A 226 7.74 -1.43 -15.05
CA ARG A 226 6.61 -2.28 -15.47
C ARG A 226 5.47 -2.26 -14.44
N PRO A 227 4.68 -1.17 -14.37
CA PRO A 227 3.64 -1.00 -13.36
C PRO A 227 2.55 -2.08 -13.41
N PHE A 228 2.20 -2.61 -14.58
CA PHE A 228 1.21 -3.69 -14.68
C PHE A 228 1.77 -5.02 -14.13
N ALA A 229 3.01 -5.38 -14.46
CA ALA A 229 3.65 -6.56 -13.88
C ALA A 229 3.76 -6.45 -12.34
N MET A 230 4.05 -5.25 -11.82
CA MET A 230 4.07 -4.98 -10.39
C MET A 230 2.67 -5.10 -9.76
N ALA A 231 1.63 -4.60 -10.43
CA ALA A 231 0.25 -4.79 -10.01
C ALA A 231 -0.12 -6.27 -9.94
N GLN A 232 0.24 -7.04 -10.96
CA GLN A 232 0.01 -8.48 -11.01
C GLN A 232 0.66 -9.17 -9.82
N LYS A 233 1.93 -8.85 -9.54
CA LYS A 233 2.66 -9.35 -8.36
C LYS A 233 1.90 -9.07 -7.06
N PHE A 234 1.45 -7.84 -6.81
CA PHE A 234 0.71 -7.51 -5.58
C PHE A 234 -0.63 -8.24 -5.47
N VAL A 235 -1.33 -8.43 -6.59
CA VAL A 235 -2.58 -9.21 -6.62
C VAL A 235 -2.29 -10.68 -6.29
N THR A 236 -1.25 -11.28 -6.89
CA THR A 236 -1.05 -12.74 -6.89
C THR A 236 0.01 -13.25 -5.93
N VAL A 237 0.76 -12.39 -5.22
CA VAL A 237 1.85 -12.82 -4.33
C VAL A 237 1.36 -13.78 -3.24
N THR A 238 1.99 -14.96 -3.17
CA THR A 238 1.75 -15.96 -2.13
C THR A 238 3.03 -16.41 -1.45
N ASP A 239 4.18 -16.03 -2.00
CA ASP A 239 5.48 -16.36 -1.42
C ASP A 239 5.67 -15.69 -0.06
N THR A 240 6.07 -16.48 0.94
CA THR A 240 6.13 -16.02 2.33
C THR A 240 7.29 -15.05 2.54
N ASP A 241 8.45 -15.33 1.95
CA ASP A 241 9.63 -14.46 2.09
C ASP A 241 9.39 -13.11 1.42
N GLU A 242 8.72 -13.11 0.27
CA GLU A 242 8.32 -11.90 -0.41
C GLU A 242 7.31 -11.08 0.40
N LEU A 243 6.29 -11.71 0.99
CA LEU A 243 5.33 -11.03 1.88
C LEU A 243 6.02 -10.42 3.10
N ILE A 244 7.00 -11.12 3.69
CA ILE A 244 7.80 -10.60 4.82
C ILE A 244 8.63 -9.39 4.37
N LYS A 245 9.30 -9.47 3.21
CA LYS A 245 10.07 -8.35 2.64
C LYS A 245 9.19 -7.13 2.36
N MET A 246 8.00 -7.33 1.79
CA MET A 246 7.03 -6.26 1.56
C MET A 246 6.60 -5.60 2.87
N ARG A 247 6.34 -6.41 3.91
CA ARG A 247 6.01 -5.88 5.24
C ARG A 247 7.17 -5.09 5.83
N GLN A 248 8.38 -5.62 5.76
CA GLN A 248 9.57 -4.95 6.27
C GLN A 248 9.75 -3.59 5.60
N PHE A 249 9.66 -3.54 4.26
CA PHE A 249 9.67 -2.27 3.52
C PHE A 249 8.62 -1.28 4.03
N ALA A 250 7.36 -1.70 4.19
CA ALA A 250 6.31 -0.79 4.64
C ALA A 250 6.52 -0.31 6.09
N CYS A 251 7.08 -1.17 6.94
CA CYS A 251 7.50 -0.83 8.30
C CYS A 251 8.64 0.18 8.30
N ASP A 252 9.67 -0.05 7.49
CA ASP A 252 10.82 0.84 7.35
C ASP A 252 10.42 2.22 6.82
N VAL A 253 9.43 2.29 5.91
CA VAL A 253 8.87 3.57 5.47
C VAL A 253 8.20 4.30 6.62
N CYS A 254 7.46 3.62 7.50
CA CYS A 254 6.84 4.26 8.66
C CYS A 254 7.88 4.78 9.66
N ASP A 255 8.97 4.02 9.85
CA ASP A 255 9.96 4.33 10.88
C ASP A 255 10.98 5.36 10.41
N PHE A 256 11.46 5.23 9.17
CA PHE A 256 12.60 5.99 8.68
C PHE A 256 12.24 6.99 7.57
N ALA A 257 11.10 6.82 6.90
CA ALA A 257 10.65 7.75 5.85
C ALA A 257 9.17 8.18 6.01
N PRO A 258 8.72 8.62 7.21
CA PRO A 258 7.30 8.91 7.48
C PRO A 258 6.72 10.04 6.62
N HIS A 259 7.57 10.93 6.09
CA HIS A 259 7.18 11.95 5.10
C HIS A 259 6.58 11.37 3.81
N LEU A 260 6.82 10.09 3.49
CA LEU A 260 6.16 9.40 2.38
C LEU A 260 4.67 9.11 2.63
N LEU A 261 4.22 9.29 3.88
CA LEU A 261 2.84 9.05 4.33
C LEU A 261 2.05 10.35 4.53
N ASP A 262 2.60 11.48 4.12
CA ASP A 262 1.95 12.78 4.17
C ASP A 262 0.87 12.95 3.08
N ASN A 263 0.07 14.01 3.25
CA ASN A 263 -0.96 14.37 2.29
C ASN A 263 -0.33 14.54 0.91
N ASP A 264 -1.06 14.10 -0.12
CA ASP A 264 -0.69 14.19 -1.54
C ASP A 264 0.42 13.24 -2.00
N ASN A 265 0.99 12.41 -1.12
CA ASN A 265 1.93 11.37 -1.51
C ASN A 265 1.20 10.06 -1.84
N ILE A 266 1.35 9.60 -3.09
CA ILE A 266 0.77 8.34 -3.57
C ILE A 266 1.44 7.11 -2.95
N SER A 267 2.67 7.24 -2.43
CA SER A 267 3.35 6.19 -1.64
C SER A 267 2.57 5.78 -0.39
N LEU A 268 1.73 6.66 0.17
CA LEU A 268 0.80 6.30 1.24
C LEU A 268 -0.10 5.12 0.83
N LEU A 269 -0.59 5.11 -0.41
CA LEU A 269 -1.45 4.02 -0.88
C LEU A 269 -0.67 2.70 -0.98
N VAL A 270 0.62 2.76 -1.36
CA VAL A 270 1.49 1.57 -1.42
C VAL A 270 1.69 0.99 -0.02
N VAL A 271 1.97 1.83 0.97
CA VAL A 271 2.11 1.38 2.37
C VAL A 271 0.77 0.85 2.92
N LEU A 272 -0.36 1.50 2.60
CA LEU A 272 -1.69 1.05 2.98
C LEU A 272 -2.15 -0.23 2.26
N LEU A 273 -1.51 -0.66 1.18
CA LEU A 273 -1.75 -2.00 0.61
C LEU A 273 -1.17 -3.09 1.51
N ILE A 274 -0.15 -2.78 2.31
CA ILE A 274 0.67 -3.77 3.03
C ILE A 274 0.36 -3.73 4.53
N LEU A 275 0.26 -2.53 5.11
CA LEU A 275 -0.02 -2.30 6.53
C LEU A 275 -1.42 -1.75 6.73
N THR A 276 -2.06 -2.16 7.81
CA THR A 276 -3.33 -1.59 8.23
C THR A 276 -3.11 -0.17 8.78
N ARG A 277 -4.18 0.64 8.73
CA ARG A 277 -4.19 1.98 9.36
C ARG A 277 -3.76 1.94 10.82
N SER A 278 -4.23 0.95 11.59
CA SER A 278 -3.92 0.82 13.01
C SER A 278 -2.44 0.53 13.26
N GLU A 279 -1.82 -0.30 12.42
CA GLU A 279 -0.39 -0.61 12.49
C GLU A 279 0.46 0.66 12.27
N ILE A 280 0.10 1.46 11.26
CA ILE A 280 0.78 2.74 10.97
C ILE A 280 0.67 3.68 12.17
N CYS A 281 -0.53 3.88 12.72
CA CYS A 281 -0.74 4.80 13.84
C CYS A 281 0.08 4.37 15.08
N ARG A 282 0.10 3.06 15.39
CA ARG A 282 0.89 2.51 16.50
C ARG A 282 2.39 2.75 16.31
N ARG A 283 2.90 2.61 15.08
CA ARG A 283 4.32 2.84 14.79
C ARG A 283 4.70 4.31 14.92
N PHE A 284 3.85 5.21 14.43
CA PHE A 284 4.04 6.65 14.63
C PHE A 284 4.07 6.98 16.12
N GLU A 285 3.14 6.43 16.90
CA GLU A 285 3.09 6.64 18.35
C GLU A 285 4.36 6.12 19.05
N ASN A 286 4.86 4.94 18.66
CA ASN A 286 6.13 4.40 19.17
C ASN A 286 7.34 5.30 18.86
N ASN A 287 7.28 6.08 17.78
CA ASN A 287 8.33 7.03 17.40
C ASN A 287 8.12 8.43 18.03
N GLY A 288 7.20 8.55 18.98
CA GLY A 288 6.87 9.83 19.63
C GLY A 288 5.98 10.75 18.79
N ILE A 289 5.46 10.26 17.65
CA ILE A 289 4.63 11.04 16.72
C ILE A 289 3.17 10.65 16.89
N ARG A 290 2.36 11.52 17.49
CA ARG A 290 0.92 11.26 17.61
C ARG A 290 0.19 11.62 16.33
N ILE A 291 -0.34 10.61 15.62
CA ILE A 291 -1.23 10.80 14.46
C ILE A 291 -2.56 10.07 14.69
N GLU A 292 -3.67 10.76 14.47
CA GLU A 292 -4.99 10.13 14.58
C GLU A 292 -5.27 9.24 13.37
N GLY A 293 -5.96 8.11 13.60
CA GLY A 293 -6.44 7.27 12.50
C GLY A 293 -7.37 8.02 11.52
N SER A 294 -8.14 8.99 12.03
CA SER A 294 -8.94 9.92 11.22
C SER A 294 -8.08 10.66 10.18
N THR A 295 -6.87 11.09 10.58
CA THR A 295 -5.92 11.78 9.72
C THR A 295 -5.47 10.86 8.60
N VAL A 296 -4.97 9.65 8.91
CA VAL A 296 -4.53 8.67 7.89
C VAL A 296 -5.66 8.33 6.90
N SER A 297 -6.89 8.14 7.41
CA SER A 297 -8.07 7.90 6.59
C SER A 297 -8.41 9.10 5.68
N HIS A 298 -8.28 10.32 6.18
CA HIS A 298 -8.47 11.53 5.39
C HIS A 298 -7.41 11.66 4.29
N ARG A 299 -6.12 11.46 4.63
CA ARG A 299 -5.01 11.48 3.66
C ARG A 299 -5.23 10.49 2.53
N ARG A 300 -5.63 9.26 2.88
CA ARG A 300 -5.99 8.19 1.94
C ARG A 300 -7.12 8.63 1.01
N ALA A 301 -8.20 9.20 1.55
CA ALA A 301 -9.36 9.63 0.78
C ALA A 301 -9.02 10.77 -0.18
N GLU A 302 -8.24 11.76 0.27
CA GLU A 302 -7.78 12.85 -0.59
C GLU A 302 -6.83 12.34 -1.69
N CYS A 303 -5.92 11.43 -1.37
CA CYS A 303 -5.04 10.82 -2.36
C CYS A 303 -5.84 10.05 -3.43
N MET A 304 -6.80 9.22 -3.03
CA MET A 304 -7.69 8.52 -3.98
C MET A 304 -8.51 9.48 -4.84
N LYS A 305 -9.03 10.56 -4.25
CA LYS A 305 -9.86 11.54 -4.95
C LYS A 305 -9.04 12.39 -5.91
N GLN A 306 -7.94 12.97 -5.46
CA GLN A 306 -7.15 13.95 -6.20
C GLN A 306 -6.19 13.29 -7.21
N LYS A 307 -5.54 12.18 -6.83
CA LYS A 307 -4.54 11.52 -7.69
C LYS A 307 -5.16 10.47 -8.61
N LEU A 308 -6.13 9.69 -8.12
CA LEU A 308 -6.75 8.60 -8.90
C LEU A 308 -8.11 9.00 -9.50
N GLY A 309 -8.72 10.09 -9.06
CA GLY A 309 -10.06 10.49 -9.50
C GLY A 309 -11.18 9.61 -8.94
N TRP A 310 -10.90 8.76 -7.96
CA TRP A 310 -11.87 7.85 -7.34
C TRP A 310 -12.70 8.59 -6.29
N LYS A 311 -13.80 9.19 -6.75
CA LYS A 311 -14.69 10.01 -5.91
C LYS A 311 -15.68 9.16 -5.14
N ASN A 312 -16.13 8.06 -5.73
CA ASN A 312 -17.20 7.23 -5.17
C ASN A 312 -16.63 5.98 -4.47
N PRO A 313 -17.38 5.38 -3.52
CA PRO A 313 -16.98 4.14 -2.87
C PRO A 313 -16.76 2.98 -3.85
N GLU A 314 -17.60 2.85 -4.87
CA GLU A 314 -17.48 1.79 -5.88
C GLU A 314 -16.17 1.86 -6.66
N ASP A 315 -15.65 3.07 -6.93
CA ASP A 315 -14.37 3.25 -7.62
C ASP A 315 -13.18 2.78 -6.77
N ARG A 316 -13.31 2.87 -5.44
CA ARG A 316 -12.24 2.56 -4.46
C ARG A 316 -12.27 1.10 -4.04
N LYS A 317 -13.44 0.47 -4.09
CA LYS A 317 -13.69 -0.90 -3.63
C LYS A 317 -12.68 -1.93 -4.17
N PRO A 318 -12.27 -1.90 -5.46
CA PRO A 318 -11.25 -2.83 -5.95
C PRO A 318 -9.91 -2.72 -5.20
N PHE A 319 -9.45 -1.50 -4.93
CA PHE A 319 -8.23 -1.25 -4.16
C PHE A 319 -8.38 -1.73 -2.71
N ASP A 320 -9.51 -1.41 -2.08
CA ASP A 320 -9.80 -1.79 -0.70
C ASP A 320 -9.80 -3.32 -0.53
N ASN A 321 -10.39 -4.04 -1.48
CA ASN A 321 -10.40 -5.50 -1.50
C ASN A 321 -8.98 -6.08 -1.60
N VAL A 322 -8.15 -5.56 -2.51
CA VAL A 322 -6.75 -5.99 -2.63
C VAL A 322 -5.99 -5.70 -1.34
N ALA A 323 -6.15 -4.51 -0.76
CA ALA A 323 -5.48 -4.14 0.47
C ALA A 323 -5.82 -5.11 1.60
N ILE A 324 -7.11 -5.44 1.79
CA ILE A 324 -7.56 -6.39 2.82
C ILE A 324 -6.95 -7.78 2.60
N GLU A 325 -6.99 -8.28 1.37
CA GLU A 325 -6.45 -9.60 1.01
C GLU A 325 -4.93 -9.67 1.20
N LEU A 326 -4.21 -8.64 0.76
CA LEU A 326 -2.75 -8.57 0.90
C LEU A 326 -2.34 -8.40 2.36
N GLN A 327 -2.97 -7.51 3.12
CA GLN A 327 -2.70 -7.33 4.55
C GLN A 327 -2.94 -8.63 5.33
N THR A 328 -3.97 -9.41 4.97
CA THR A 328 -4.24 -10.71 5.60
C THR A 328 -3.15 -11.72 5.25
N ARG A 329 -2.72 -11.80 3.98
CA ARG A 329 -1.59 -12.66 3.57
C ARG A 329 -0.29 -12.28 4.30
N VAL A 330 0.02 -10.98 4.34
CA VAL A 330 1.19 -10.43 5.05
C VAL A 330 1.15 -10.77 6.55
N LYS A 331 -0.01 -10.58 7.19
CA LYS A 331 -0.19 -10.92 8.61
C LYS A 331 0.03 -12.41 8.86
N ASN A 332 -0.53 -13.27 8.02
CA ASN A 332 -0.39 -14.72 8.15
C ASN A 332 1.04 -15.20 7.90
N ALA A 333 1.78 -14.54 7.00
CA ALA A 333 3.19 -14.81 6.74
C ALA A 333 4.09 -14.44 7.93
N CYS A 334 3.83 -13.29 8.57
CA CYS A 334 4.67 -12.78 9.66
C CYS A 334 4.30 -13.35 11.04
N PHE A 335 3.03 -13.70 11.22
CA PHE A 335 2.48 -14.23 12.46
C PHE A 335 1.64 -15.47 12.12
N PRO A 336 2.30 -16.58 11.72
CA PRO A 336 1.58 -17.81 11.43
C PRO A 336 0.80 -18.19 12.69
N ALA A 337 -0.52 -18.39 12.55
CA ALA A 337 -1.34 -18.83 13.66
C ALA A 337 -0.66 -20.05 14.30
N PRO A 338 -0.59 -20.13 15.65
CA PRO A 338 -0.05 -21.31 16.30
C PRO A 338 -0.78 -22.50 15.69
N ARG A 339 -0.06 -23.36 14.96
CA ARG A 339 -0.64 -24.57 14.40
C ARG A 339 -1.24 -25.25 15.61
N LEU A 340 -2.56 -25.29 15.70
CA LEU A 340 -3.26 -26.18 16.62
C LEU A 340 -2.68 -27.53 16.29
N GLN A 341 -1.72 -27.99 17.10
CA GLN A 341 -1.31 -29.37 17.06
C GLN A 341 -2.61 -30.10 17.31
N THR A 342 -3.11 -30.73 16.25
CA THR A 342 -4.16 -31.73 16.35
C THR A 342 -3.63 -32.75 17.32
N SER A 343 -3.95 -32.56 18.59
CA SER A 343 -3.84 -33.54 19.66
C SER A 343 -4.82 -34.65 19.30
N ARG A 344 -4.38 -35.48 18.37
CA ARG A 344 -4.97 -36.77 18.02
C ARG A 344 -3.81 -37.72 17.76
N VAL A 345 -3.14 -38.10 18.84
CA VAL A 345 -2.54 -39.42 18.96
C VAL A 345 -2.82 -39.94 20.39
N ASN A 346 -3.80 -40.83 20.48
CA ASN A 346 -3.93 -41.91 21.46
C ASN A 346 -3.56 -41.62 22.94
N ARG A 347 -4.57 -41.27 23.74
CA ARG A 347 -4.61 -41.76 25.14
C ARG A 347 -5.64 -42.90 25.23
N PRO A 348 -5.22 -44.14 25.54
CA PRO A 348 -6.17 -45.18 25.92
C PRO A 348 -6.82 -44.79 27.25
N ARG A 349 -8.15 -44.92 27.33
CA ARG A 349 -8.88 -44.92 28.61
C ARG A 349 -8.33 -46.07 29.47
N VAL A 350 -7.53 -45.77 30.48
CA VAL A 350 -7.24 -46.72 31.55
C VAL A 350 -8.29 -46.51 32.63
N ASN A 351 -9.30 -47.35 32.58
CA ASN A 351 -10.22 -47.59 33.67
C ASN A 351 -9.59 -48.71 34.53
N ARG A 352 -9.04 -48.40 35.71
CA ARG A 352 -8.72 -49.45 36.70
C ARG A 352 -8.92 -48.97 38.13
N LYS A 353 -9.43 -49.93 38.90
CA LYS A 353 -10.21 -49.83 40.14
C LYS A 353 -9.37 -49.47 41.37
N SER A 354 -10.10 -49.03 42.40
CA SER A 354 -9.71 -48.64 43.76
C SER A 354 -8.82 -49.61 44.55
N SER A 355 -8.02 -49.05 45.46
CA SER A 355 -7.80 -49.58 46.81
C SER A 355 -7.42 -48.43 47.77
N THR A 356 -8.37 -48.00 48.60
CA THR A 356 -8.19 -47.19 49.82
C THR A 356 -7.84 -48.13 50.99
N PRO A 357 -7.20 -47.68 52.11
CA PRO A 357 -7.90 -46.91 53.17
C PRO A 357 -7.04 -45.91 54.00
N GLY A 358 -7.71 -44.90 54.58
CA GLY A 358 -7.15 -44.03 55.62
C GLY A 358 -7.91 -42.72 55.86
N THR A 359 -9.09 -42.80 56.48
CA THR A 359 -9.90 -41.70 57.09
C THR A 359 -9.86 -41.84 58.63
N PRO A 360 -10.07 -40.79 59.49
CA PRO A 360 -11.32 -40.01 59.63
C PRO A 360 -11.10 -38.48 59.89
N GLY A 361 -12.06 -37.55 59.80
CA GLY A 361 -13.52 -37.67 59.82
C GLY A 361 -14.28 -36.38 59.39
N THR A 362 -15.57 -36.62 59.21
CA THR A 362 -16.76 -35.94 58.64
C THR A 362 -17.39 -34.80 59.49
N PRO A 363 -18.55 -34.16 59.16
CA PRO A 363 -19.54 -34.42 58.07
C PRO A 363 -20.12 -33.20 57.27
N PRO A 364 -20.99 -33.49 56.26
CA PRO A 364 -21.55 -32.55 55.27
C PRO A 364 -23.09 -32.35 55.32
N ILE A 365 -23.61 -31.34 54.61
CA ILE A 365 -25.03 -31.12 54.22
C ILE A 365 -24.99 -30.45 52.83
N GLY A 366 -25.70 -30.80 51.75
CA GLY A 366 -26.72 -31.80 51.46
C GLY A 366 -27.59 -31.30 50.29
N TYR A 367 -27.72 -32.11 49.21
CA TYR A 367 -28.90 -32.29 48.32
C TYR A 367 -29.49 -31.08 47.53
N PHE A 368 -30.07 -31.12 46.32
CA PHE A 368 -30.73 -32.10 45.43
C PHE A 368 -30.70 -31.56 43.97
N ALA A 369 -30.75 -32.43 42.96
CA ALA A 369 -31.37 -32.22 41.63
C ALA A 369 -32.46 -33.30 41.49
N PRO A 370 -33.60 -33.17 40.76
CA PRO A 370 -33.70 -33.07 39.28
C PRO A 370 -35.06 -32.35 38.84
N PRO A 371 -35.75 -32.52 37.68
CA PRO A 371 -35.55 -33.39 36.50
C PRO A 371 -35.70 -32.76 35.10
N GLN A 372 -35.30 -33.55 34.10
CA GLN A 372 -35.49 -33.33 32.66
C GLN A 372 -36.76 -34.04 32.14
N PRO A 373 -37.41 -33.53 31.07
CA PRO A 373 -38.27 -34.33 30.20
C PRO A 373 -37.57 -34.69 28.88
N ARG A 374 -37.59 -35.99 28.55
CA ARG A 374 -37.31 -36.56 27.23
C ARG A 374 -38.60 -36.54 26.39
N TYR A 375 -38.51 -36.19 25.10
CA TYR A 375 -39.43 -36.72 24.09
C TYR A 375 -38.70 -37.04 22.75
N SER A 376 -38.82 -38.31 22.40
CA SER A 376 -38.86 -39.01 21.08
C SER A 376 -38.47 -38.30 19.77
N LEU A 377 -37.62 -39.00 18.99
CA LEU A 377 -37.52 -38.94 17.51
C LEU A 377 -38.79 -39.48 16.81
N PRO A 378 -39.04 -39.13 15.53
CA PRO A 378 -38.65 -40.06 14.46
C PRO A 378 -37.99 -39.41 13.22
N SER A 379 -37.31 -40.28 12.49
CA SER A 379 -36.59 -40.14 11.22
C SER A 379 -37.43 -39.57 10.05
N GLY A 380 -36.80 -38.84 9.11
CA GLY A 380 -37.45 -38.49 7.82
C GLY A 380 -36.72 -37.45 6.96
N LEU A 381 -36.02 -37.94 5.93
CA LEU A 381 -35.67 -37.39 4.60
C LEU A 381 -36.04 -35.93 4.19
N ALA A 382 -35.03 -35.30 3.56
CA ALA A 382 -35.06 -34.54 2.29
C ALA A 382 -35.73 -33.14 2.17
N ASN A 383 -34.87 -32.20 1.74
CA ASN A 383 -35.08 -31.06 0.82
C ASN A 383 -35.98 -29.86 1.19
N SER A 384 -35.41 -28.69 0.87
CA SER A 384 -36.05 -27.44 0.38
C SER A 384 -36.17 -26.26 1.36
N SER A 385 -35.45 -25.18 1.03
CA SER A 385 -35.87 -23.76 1.04
C SER A 385 -36.69 -23.20 2.20
N ILE A 386 -36.11 -22.29 3.01
CA ILE A 386 -36.84 -21.25 3.80
C ILE A 386 -35.89 -20.04 3.96
N ILE A 387 -36.11 -18.92 3.25
CA ILE A 387 -36.74 -17.67 3.75
C ILE A 387 -36.18 -17.22 5.11
N VAL A 388 -35.35 -16.17 5.13
CA VAL A 388 -34.93 -15.51 6.37
C VAL A 388 -35.92 -14.37 6.65
N THR A 389 -36.81 -14.59 7.61
CA THR A 389 -37.48 -13.53 8.36
C THR A 389 -36.56 -13.01 9.46
N ASP A 390 -36.49 -11.69 9.54
CA ASP A 390 -35.81 -10.87 10.54
C ASP A 390 -36.38 -11.10 11.95
N PRO A 391 -35.53 -10.99 12.99
CA PRO A 391 -36.00 -10.35 14.22
C PRO A 391 -35.05 -9.26 14.71
N SER A 392 -35.66 -8.09 14.89
CA SER A 392 -35.17 -6.91 15.58
C SER A 392 -34.68 -7.22 17.01
N GLY A 393 -33.60 -6.54 17.44
CA GLY A 393 -33.13 -6.63 18.83
C GLY A 393 -31.87 -5.81 19.13
N ALA A 394 -32.08 -4.51 19.40
CA ALA A 394 -31.37 -3.63 20.33
C ALA A 394 -29.83 -3.71 20.52
N SER A 395 -29.16 -2.58 20.23
CA SER A 395 -27.81 -2.26 20.72
C SER A 395 -27.84 -0.89 21.47
N PRO A 396 -27.23 -0.74 22.66
CA PRO A 396 -27.26 0.49 23.45
C PRO A 396 -26.02 1.39 23.24
N TYR A 397 -26.08 2.60 23.81
CA TYR A 397 -25.12 3.73 23.87
C TYR A 397 -25.34 4.81 22.79
N ALA A 398 -26.25 5.77 22.98
CA ALA A 398 -26.29 6.90 23.94
C ALA A 398 -25.41 8.10 23.52
N THR A 399 -26.05 8.99 22.76
CA THR A 399 -25.62 10.34 22.37
C THR A 399 -26.14 11.34 23.41
N THR A 400 -25.27 12.20 23.95
CA THR A 400 -25.66 13.37 24.74
C THR A 400 -25.52 14.62 23.87
N HIS A 401 -26.65 15.21 23.49
CA HIS A 401 -26.74 16.54 22.86
C HIS A 401 -27.61 17.43 23.75
N GLN A 402 -27.03 18.48 24.34
CA GLN A 402 -27.77 19.58 24.97
C GLN A 402 -27.99 20.72 23.95
N GLN A 403 -29.19 20.70 23.37
CA GLN A 403 -30.20 21.77 23.38
C GLN A 403 -29.75 23.20 23.76
N TRP A 404 -29.86 24.17 22.83
CA TRP A 404 -30.37 25.55 23.11
C TRP A 404 -31.08 26.16 21.88
N ARG A 405 -32.39 26.33 22.08
CA ARG A 405 -33.43 27.26 21.58
C ARG A 405 -33.40 28.00 20.23
N ASN A 406 -34.60 27.93 19.63
CA ASN A 406 -35.22 28.65 18.52
C ASN A 406 -35.30 30.19 18.65
N GLY A 407 -35.43 30.85 17.49
CA GLY A 407 -36.06 32.17 17.36
C GLY A 407 -36.04 32.70 15.92
N ALA A 408 -37.18 32.60 15.22
CA ALA A 408 -37.41 33.04 13.84
C ALA A 408 -37.63 34.55 13.72
N GLY A 409 -37.37 35.13 12.53
CA GLY A 409 -37.90 36.46 12.17
C GLY A 409 -37.24 37.16 10.97
N ALA A 410 -37.96 37.14 9.83
CA ALA A 410 -38.14 38.18 8.80
C ALA A 410 -36.95 38.92 8.12
N SER A 411 -36.94 38.87 6.79
CA SER A 411 -36.30 39.79 5.80
C SER A 411 -36.92 41.22 5.83
N PRO A 412 -36.56 42.21 4.97
CA PRO A 412 -35.46 42.37 3.97
C PRO A 412 -34.80 43.80 3.95
N SER A 413 -33.85 44.00 3.02
CA SER A 413 -33.61 45.24 2.20
C SER A 413 -32.46 46.25 2.48
N SER A 414 -31.75 46.58 1.37
CA SER A 414 -31.01 47.82 1.02
C SER A 414 -29.69 48.11 1.79
N THR A 415 -28.61 48.71 1.27
CA THR A 415 -28.37 49.58 0.10
C THR A 415 -26.86 49.61 -0.26
N LYS A 416 -26.57 50.05 -1.49
CA LYS A 416 -25.27 50.36 -2.13
C LYS A 416 -24.24 51.14 -1.27
N ALA A 417 -22.93 50.90 -1.51
CA ALA A 417 -21.95 51.88 -2.05
C ALA A 417 -20.47 51.49 -1.78
N ALA A 418 -19.62 51.60 -2.81
CA ALA A 418 -18.16 51.82 -2.71
C ALA A 418 -17.89 53.36 -2.78
N PRO A 419 -16.66 53.95 -2.79
CA PRO A 419 -15.28 53.42 -2.67
C PRO A 419 -14.26 54.31 -1.84
N ALA A 420 -12.98 53.88 -1.82
CA ALA A 420 -11.70 54.64 -1.84
C ALA A 420 -11.14 55.48 -0.65
N ARG A 421 -9.89 55.16 -0.21
CA ARG A 421 -8.64 56.00 -0.17
C ARG A 421 -7.55 55.33 0.70
N THR A 422 -6.36 54.95 0.21
CA THR A 422 -5.09 55.71 -0.08
C THR A 422 -4.31 56.22 1.15
N LEU A 423 -3.07 55.72 1.34
CA LEU A 423 -1.85 56.31 1.94
C LEU A 423 -0.76 55.20 1.91
N LEU A 424 0.28 55.12 1.07
CA LEU A 424 1.38 56.02 0.63
C LEU A 424 2.42 56.32 1.73
N ARG A 425 3.58 55.64 1.68
CA ARG A 425 4.91 56.05 2.20
C ARG A 425 6.02 55.17 1.56
N THR A 426 6.54 55.51 0.38
CA THR A 426 7.82 56.21 0.08
C THR A 426 9.09 55.73 0.81
N GLY A 427 9.94 55.01 0.04
CA GLY A 427 11.42 55.03 -0.18
C GLY A 427 12.43 55.47 0.90
N PRO A 428 13.75 55.25 0.69
CA PRO A 428 14.51 55.23 -0.58
C PRO A 428 15.27 53.88 -0.81
N GLY A 429 15.84 53.49 -1.96
CA GLY A 429 16.27 54.20 -3.17
C GLY A 429 17.79 54.05 -3.37
N SER A 430 18.23 53.14 -4.25
CA SER A 430 19.49 53.24 -5.02
C SER A 430 19.51 52.26 -6.20
N SER A 431 19.87 52.80 -7.36
CA SER A 431 19.92 52.19 -8.69
C SER A 431 21.34 52.15 -9.25
N ALA A 432 21.63 51.21 -10.16
CA ALA A 432 22.49 51.31 -11.37
C ALA A 432 22.88 49.87 -11.80
N THR A 433 22.32 49.29 -12.88
CA THR A 433 22.84 49.27 -14.28
C THR A 433 24.23 48.64 -14.48
N GLU A 434 24.22 47.35 -14.92
CA GLU A 434 25.03 46.66 -15.98
C GLU A 434 26.59 46.70 -16.00
N PRO A 435 27.33 45.86 -16.80
CA PRO A 435 27.01 44.64 -17.57
C PRO A 435 28.05 43.47 -17.38
N MET A 436 27.94 42.46 -18.26
CA MET A 436 28.74 41.23 -18.43
C MET A 436 30.25 41.41 -18.53
N ASP A 437 30.99 40.35 -18.15
CA ASP A 437 32.23 39.98 -18.82
C ASP A 437 32.38 38.46 -18.93
N VAL A 438 33.00 38.08 -20.05
CA VAL A 438 33.33 36.73 -20.53
C VAL A 438 34.79 36.47 -20.16
N ASP A 439 35.07 35.31 -19.58
CA ASP A 439 36.28 34.49 -19.84
C ASP A 439 36.03 33.05 -19.36
#